data_AF-A0A0J9V2N8-F1
#
_entry.id   AF-A0A0J9V2N8-F1
#
_cell.length_a   1.000
_cell.length_b   1.000
_cell.length_c   1.000
_cell.angle_alpha   90.00
_cell.angle_beta   90.00
_cell.angle_gamma   90.00
#
_symmetry.space_group_name_H-M   'P 1'
#
loop_
_entity.id
_entity.type
_entity.pdbx_description
1 polymer ?
#
loop_
_entity_poly.entity_id
_entity_poly.type
_entity_poly.pdbx_seq_one_letter_code
_entity_poly.pdbx_strand_id
1 'polypeptide(L)'
;MAANPLGTDTSILDNNLTQIFRDSEEWLTLEYLLQMNVRTSRVRLVQAWHLSPVHLINKFEKRNANKLVLKSFIDVSSLDMDNSIQDVCTRGFSVSRRGLRLSVGNFNIPGFPLTSLDAGRALVNPNELAGEPGATPKAKKTLRNILKHSETVLLSGERSVFEFFLCDVGVGLSLSVSEKDAEMYNRDTVPVEYDSLFIDKQKVSALDDSLTIHYSERDEEQSGGISKGGTNREDQNSERINLALGGDTMASCGVLPHYTFHHEYIIFDNSQLLPRYLIQFECDPSGEEHFSLPLCDYCGNAPSVFFCESDEVKLCAKCDQMIHSQNKLVKKHIRKTLNEAQTISGKCKIHVQQRVSMFCTICHIPICNICVSSHSHMDLCGESFPWLSKKNDAIISLNLAYKAIIKHSAIPSNVVKEEKKKLNDVLKKVDKLYEQVRSNMKDAEKHVYTILEDVIKQLHETTDQKMCAVLSEEYELKRQFCEIAWNENFLYYLQTVLPPADFMNAWLKHCLVREEIERNSGHAERPHALVFPDMCIRGNINVATEESARHAGGKQH
;
A
#
# COMPACT_ATOMS: atom_id res chain seq x y z
N MET A 1 15.12 -10.29 -56.54
CA MET A 1 13.81 -10.20 -55.87
C MET A 1 13.74 -11.27 -54.79
N ALA A 2 14.06 -10.90 -53.56
CA ALA A 2 13.73 -11.65 -52.35
C ALA A 2 13.53 -10.57 -51.28
N ALA A 3 12.30 -10.41 -50.83
CA ALA A 3 11.85 -9.34 -49.97
C ALA A 3 12.28 -9.62 -48.52
N ASN A 4 12.96 -8.66 -47.90
CA ASN A 4 13.05 -8.53 -46.45
C ASN A 4 11.72 -7.95 -45.94
N PRO A 5 10.95 -8.64 -45.09
CA PRO A 5 9.85 -8.04 -44.37
C PRO A 5 10.27 -7.90 -42.91
N LEU A 6 10.78 -6.72 -42.54
CA LEU A 6 10.84 -6.15 -41.19
C LEU A 6 11.77 -4.94 -41.27
N GLY A 7 11.24 -3.87 -41.84
CA GLY A 7 11.78 -2.54 -41.62
C GLY A 7 11.36 -2.12 -40.22
N THR A 8 12.30 -2.18 -39.28
CA THR A 8 12.24 -1.41 -38.04
C THR A 8 13.45 -0.49 -38.00
N ASP A 9 13.18 0.79 -37.79
CA ASP A 9 14.09 1.92 -37.76
C ASP A 9 15.22 1.74 -36.74
N THR A 10 16.23 0.96 -37.12
CA THR A 10 17.37 0.58 -36.27
C THR A 10 18.60 1.45 -36.49
N SER A 11 18.57 2.38 -37.46
CA SER A 11 19.77 3.12 -37.89
C SER A 11 20.19 4.32 -37.01
N ILE A 12 19.47 4.63 -35.92
CA ILE A 12 19.76 5.78 -35.03
C ILE A 12 20.04 5.34 -33.57
N LEU A 13 19.87 4.05 -33.23
CA LEU A 13 19.98 3.53 -31.86
C LEU A 13 21.41 3.12 -31.42
N ASP A 14 22.37 3.09 -32.35
CA ASP A 14 23.66 2.39 -32.15
C ASP A 14 24.64 3.04 -31.16
N ASN A 15 24.46 4.31 -30.76
CA ASN A 15 25.45 4.99 -29.91
C ASN A 15 25.23 4.89 -28.39
N ASN A 16 24.02 4.52 -27.93
CA ASN A 16 23.69 4.53 -26.49
C ASN A 16 23.15 3.19 -25.96
N LEU A 17 22.94 2.19 -26.83
CA LEU A 17 22.42 0.88 -26.48
C LEU A 17 23.51 -0.16 -26.70
N THR A 18 23.99 -0.76 -25.62
CA THR A 18 24.92 -1.89 -25.70
C THR A 18 24.15 -3.18 -25.45
N GLN A 19 24.11 -4.07 -26.45
CA GLN A 19 23.45 -5.36 -26.32
C GLN A 19 24.18 -6.22 -25.28
N ILE A 20 23.43 -6.80 -24.34
CA ILE A 20 23.96 -7.70 -23.32
C ILE A 20 24.07 -9.09 -23.93
N PHE A 21 25.26 -9.69 -23.81
CA PHE A 21 25.50 -11.04 -24.29
C PHE A 21 24.72 -12.07 -23.46
N ARG A 22 24.17 -13.07 -24.15
CA ARG A 22 23.48 -14.21 -23.52
C ARG A 22 24.43 -14.94 -22.55
N ASP A 23 23.89 -15.39 -21.42
CA ASP A 23 24.61 -16.09 -20.35
C ASP A 23 25.75 -15.27 -19.68
N SER A 24 25.82 -13.96 -19.88
CA SER A 24 26.68 -13.07 -19.09
C SER A 24 26.19 -12.94 -17.64
N GLU A 25 27.05 -12.50 -16.72
CA GLU A 25 26.65 -12.26 -15.32
C GLU A 25 25.51 -11.25 -15.20
N GLU A 26 25.54 -10.19 -16.02
CA GLU A 26 24.46 -9.20 -16.09
C GLU A 26 23.15 -9.82 -16.59
N TRP A 27 23.22 -10.66 -17.62
CA TRP A 27 22.06 -11.38 -18.13
C TRP A 27 21.41 -12.27 -17.07
N LEU A 28 22.21 -13.08 -16.37
CA LEU A 28 21.74 -13.97 -15.32
C LEU A 28 21.13 -13.18 -14.14
N THR A 29 21.71 -12.03 -13.81
CA THR A 29 21.20 -11.14 -12.77
C THR A 29 19.86 -10.53 -13.17
N LEU A 30 19.71 -10.07 -14.42
CA LEU A 30 18.45 -9.52 -14.93
C LEU A 30 17.35 -10.57 -15.00
N GLU A 31 17.67 -11.78 -15.46
CA GLU A 31 16.74 -12.90 -15.50
C GLU A 31 16.28 -13.30 -14.09
N TYR A 32 17.20 -13.36 -13.12
CA TYR A 32 16.86 -13.61 -11.71
C TYR A 32 15.96 -12.52 -11.12
N LEU A 33 16.28 -11.24 -11.34
CA LEU A 33 15.44 -10.13 -10.88
C LEU A 33 14.05 -10.19 -11.51
N LEU A 34 13.96 -10.47 -12.80
CA LEU A 34 12.70 -10.60 -13.52
C LEU A 34 11.84 -11.74 -12.94
N GLN A 35 12.42 -12.93 -12.80
CA GLN A 35 11.74 -14.10 -12.22
C GLN A 35 11.28 -13.86 -10.78
N MET A 36 12.07 -13.16 -9.97
CA MET A 36 11.71 -12.78 -8.60
C MET A 36 10.50 -11.84 -8.56
N ASN A 37 10.45 -10.84 -9.46
CA ASN A 37 9.37 -9.86 -9.48
C ASN A 37 8.09 -10.41 -10.12
N VAL A 38 8.17 -11.22 -11.17
CA VAL A 38 6.98 -11.84 -11.78
C VAL A 38 6.50 -13.07 -11.00
N ARG A 39 7.35 -13.67 -10.15
CA ARG A 39 7.04 -14.86 -9.33
C ARG A 39 6.76 -16.13 -10.14
N THR A 40 7.38 -16.25 -11.31
CA THR A 40 7.26 -17.44 -12.19
C THR A 40 8.61 -17.73 -12.83
N SER A 41 8.91 -19.02 -12.97
CA SER A 41 10.09 -19.52 -13.68
C SER A 41 9.85 -19.70 -15.19
N ARG A 42 8.61 -19.52 -15.65
CA ARG A 42 8.23 -19.64 -17.07
C ARG A 42 8.66 -18.44 -17.91
N VAL A 43 9.11 -17.37 -17.26
CA VAL A 43 9.63 -16.18 -17.93
C VAL A 43 11.09 -16.41 -18.33
N ARG A 44 11.38 -16.15 -19.61
CA ARG A 44 12.71 -16.25 -20.19
C ARG A 44 13.07 -14.95 -20.90
N LEU A 45 14.26 -14.45 -20.59
CA LEU A 45 14.82 -13.28 -21.26
C LEU A 45 15.19 -13.63 -22.71
N VAL A 46 14.80 -12.79 -23.68
CA VAL A 46 15.02 -13.01 -25.11
C VAL A 46 16.12 -12.07 -25.64
N GLN A 47 16.02 -10.79 -25.27
CA GLN A 47 17.01 -9.74 -25.56
C GLN A 47 17.09 -8.77 -24.37
N ALA A 48 18.27 -8.20 -24.17
CA ALA A 48 18.49 -7.15 -23.18
C ALA A 48 19.55 -6.17 -23.69
N TRP A 49 19.32 -4.89 -23.41
CA TRP A 49 20.21 -3.81 -23.75
C TRP A 49 20.49 -2.98 -22.50
N HIS A 50 21.76 -2.64 -22.31
CA HIS A 50 22.17 -1.70 -21.29
C HIS A 50 22.11 -0.28 -21.85
N LEU A 51 21.52 0.61 -21.06
CA LEU A 51 21.32 2.02 -21.34
C LEU A 51 22.21 2.83 -20.41
N SER A 52 23.20 3.52 -20.99
CA SER A 52 24.09 4.40 -20.22
C SER A 52 24.23 5.80 -20.82
N PRO A 53 23.13 6.57 -20.92
CA PRO A 53 23.22 7.98 -21.28
C PRO A 53 23.90 8.78 -20.16
N VAL A 54 25.16 9.16 -20.37
CA VAL A 54 26.03 9.85 -19.39
C VAL A 54 25.38 11.11 -18.79
N HIS A 55 24.64 11.87 -19.60
CA HIS A 55 23.98 13.09 -19.15
C HIS A 55 22.83 12.82 -18.16
N LEU A 56 22.09 11.71 -18.31
CA LEU A 56 21.02 11.33 -17.37
C LEU A 56 21.60 10.80 -16.07
N ILE A 57 22.66 9.97 -16.15
CA ILE A 57 23.35 9.44 -14.97
C ILE A 57 23.82 10.59 -14.08
N ASN A 58 24.51 11.58 -14.66
CA ASN A 58 24.98 12.75 -13.92
C ASN A 58 23.83 13.57 -13.30
N LYS A 59 22.70 13.71 -13.99
CA LYS A 59 21.52 14.43 -13.47
C LYS A 59 20.87 13.68 -12.32
N PHE A 60 20.76 12.36 -12.46
CA PHE A 60 20.18 11.46 -11.46
C PHE A 60 21.04 11.40 -10.19
N GLU A 61 22.35 11.17 -10.33
CA GLU A 61 23.28 11.10 -9.20
C GLU A 61 23.34 12.40 -8.41
N LYS A 62 23.38 13.55 -9.09
CA LYS A 62 23.36 14.87 -8.44
C LYS A 62 22.13 15.10 -7.57
N ARG A 63 20.97 14.60 -8.00
CA ARG A 63 19.70 14.80 -7.29
C ARG A 63 19.48 13.78 -6.18
N ASN A 64 19.82 12.52 -6.45
CA ASN A 64 19.49 11.39 -5.58
C ASN A 64 20.66 10.96 -4.68
N ALA A 65 21.73 11.76 -4.60
CA ALA A 65 22.78 11.59 -3.62
C ALA A 65 22.17 11.57 -2.19
N ASN A 66 22.42 10.48 -1.45
CA ASN A 66 21.88 10.20 -0.12
C ASN A 66 20.35 10.02 -0.03
N LYS A 67 19.66 9.80 -1.16
CA LYS A 67 18.22 9.49 -1.19
C LYS A 67 17.98 8.00 -1.40
N LEU A 68 16.82 7.51 -0.98
CA LEU A 68 16.41 6.13 -1.22
C LEU A 68 16.19 5.91 -2.73
N VAL A 69 16.92 4.95 -3.31
CA VAL A 69 16.79 4.54 -4.72
C VAL A 69 16.28 3.11 -4.77
N LEU A 70 15.21 2.89 -5.54
CA LEU A 70 14.56 1.59 -5.73
C LEU A 70 14.66 1.16 -7.20
N LYS A 71 14.56 -0.14 -7.45
CA LYS A 71 14.46 -0.69 -8.81
C LYS A 71 13.00 -0.93 -9.16
N SER A 72 12.58 -0.44 -10.33
CA SER A 72 11.22 -0.61 -10.83
C SER A 72 11.23 -1.09 -12.28
N PHE A 73 10.33 -2.02 -12.58
CA PHE A 73 10.04 -2.48 -13.93
C PHE A 73 8.88 -1.66 -14.49
N ILE A 74 9.10 -1.03 -15.65
CA ILE A 74 8.12 -0.16 -16.32
C ILE A 74 7.76 -0.80 -17.65
N ASP A 75 6.48 -1.12 -17.84
CA ASP A 75 5.95 -1.69 -19.07
C ASP A 75 5.94 -0.63 -20.18
N VAL A 76 6.58 -0.92 -21.31
CA VAL A 76 6.63 -0.01 -22.46
C VAL A 76 5.22 0.25 -23.04
N SER A 77 4.33 -0.73 -22.99
CA SER A 77 2.96 -0.59 -23.50
C SER A 77 2.09 0.34 -22.65
N SER A 78 2.49 0.58 -21.40
CA SER A 78 1.81 1.47 -20.46
C SER A 78 2.25 2.94 -20.58
N LEU A 79 3.30 3.22 -21.35
CA LEU A 79 3.87 4.56 -21.48
C LEU A 79 3.06 5.43 -22.45
N ASP A 80 3.01 6.74 -22.14
CA ASP A 80 2.39 7.75 -23.00
C ASP A 80 3.17 7.94 -24.30
N MET A 81 2.53 8.55 -25.31
CA MET A 81 3.16 8.85 -26.60
C MET A 81 4.40 9.74 -26.51
N ASP A 82 4.53 10.54 -25.44
CA ASP A 82 5.71 11.38 -25.18
C ASP A 82 6.92 10.58 -24.67
N ASN A 83 6.72 9.30 -24.35
CA ASN A 83 7.68 8.37 -23.77
C ASN A 83 7.88 7.15 -24.69
N SER A 84 8.19 7.39 -25.96
CA SER A 84 8.61 6.31 -26.87
C SER A 84 9.95 5.70 -26.42
N ILE A 85 10.24 4.46 -26.86
CA ILE A 85 11.52 3.80 -26.54
C ILE A 85 12.71 4.70 -26.94
N GLN A 86 12.65 5.31 -28.13
CA GLN A 86 13.70 6.18 -28.65
C GLN A 86 13.87 7.45 -27.80
N ASP A 87 12.76 8.06 -27.38
CA ASP A 87 12.79 9.26 -26.53
C ASP A 87 13.35 8.96 -25.14
N VAL A 88 12.97 7.83 -24.54
CA VAL A 88 13.46 7.42 -23.23
C VAL A 88 14.97 7.11 -23.29
N CYS A 89 15.44 6.47 -24.37
CA CYS A 89 16.85 6.14 -24.53
C CYS A 89 17.74 7.39 -24.77
N THR A 90 17.19 8.44 -25.38
CA THR A 90 17.95 9.65 -25.76
C THR A 90 17.83 10.79 -24.76
N ARG A 91 16.60 11.10 -24.32
CA ARG A 91 16.25 12.24 -23.45
C ARG A 91 15.89 11.80 -22.02
N GLY A 92 15.60 10.53 -21.79
CA GLY A 92 15.02 10.02 -20.55
C GLY A 92 13.51 10.19 -20.49
N PHE A 93 12.90 9.77 -19.38
CA PHE A 93 11.45 9.88 -19.19
C PHE A 93 10.99 11.33 -19.16
N SER A 94 9.87 11.60 -19.82
CA SER A 94 9.09 12.83 -19.70
C SER A 94 7.95 12.61 -18.71
N VAL A 95 8.07 13.21 -17.53
CA VAL A 95 7.07 13.10 -16.46
C VAL A 95 6.13 14.29 -16.52
N SER A 96 4.82 14.02 -16.55
CA SER A 96 3.79 15.06 -16.53
C SER A 96 3.67 15.71 -15.14
N ARG A 97 2.94 16.83 -15.02
CA ARG A 97 2.68 17.48 -13.72
C ARG A 97 1.90 16.62 -12.72
N ARG A 98 1.15 15.63 -13.23
CA ARG A 98 0.42 14.63 -12.44
C ARG A 98 1.34 13.52 -11.91
N GLY A 99 2.59 13.50 -12.37
CA GLY A 99 3.56 12.47 -12.05
C GLY A 99 3.38 11.20 -12.88
N LEU A 100 4.34 10.29 -12.73
CA LEU A 100 4.37 8.96 -13.33
C LEU A 100 4.16 7.93 -12.20
N ARG A 101 3.15 7.07 -12.34
CA ARG A 101 2.87 5.96 -11.41
C ARG A 101 3.79 4.79 -11.72
N LEU A 102 4.44 4.26 -10.70
CA LEU A 102 5.45 3.21 -10.81
C LEU A 102 5.20 2.14 -9.76
N SER A 103 5.37 0.88 -10.13
CA SER A 103 5.32 -0.25 -9.21
C SER A 103 6.73 -0.71 -8.84
N VAL A 104 6.99 -0.86 -7.55
CA VAL A 104 8.20 -1.45 -6.99
C VAL A 104 7.85 -2.81 -6.40
N GLY A 105 8.58 -3.84 -6.83
CA GLY A 105 8.33 -5.22 -6.45
C GLY A 105 7.55 -5.98 -7.51
N ASN A 106 6.66 -6.86 -7.05
CA ASN A 106 5.91 -7.76 -7.88
C ASN A 106 5.00 -7.00 -8.85
N PHE A 107 4.96 -7.45 -10.11
CA PHE A 107 4.09 -6.90 -11.13
C PHE A 107 3.49 -8.02 -11.98
N ASN A 108 2.32 -7.75 -12.54
CA ASN A 108 1.57 -8.72 -13.34
C ASN A 108 1.85 -8.51 -14.82
N ILE A 109 1.90 -9.61 -15.57
CA ILE A 109 2.03 -9.58 -17.02
C ILE A 109 0.61 -9.50 -17.64
N PRO A 110 0.35 -8.56 -18.57
CA PRO A 110 -0.94 -8.47 -19.23
C PRO A 110 -1.22 -9.74 -20.05
N GLY A 111 -2.40 -10.33 -19.86
CA GLY A 111 -2.83 -11.52 -20.61
C GLY A 111 -2.47 -12.87 -19.99
N PHE A 112 -1.77 -12.90 -18.85
CA PHE A 112 -1.44 -14.13 -18.13
C PHE A 112 -2.10 -14.09 -16.74
N PRO A 113 -3.32 -14.63 -16.57
CA PRO A 113 -3.89 -14.76 -15.25
C PRO A 113 -3.03 -15.75 -14.45
N LEU A 114 -2.45 -15.27 -13.36
CA LEU A 114 -1.70 -16.08 -12.41
C LEU A 114 -2.63 -17.00 -11.57
N THR A 115 -3.81 -17.34 -12.09
CA THR A 115 -4.84 -18.12 -11.38
C THR A 115 -4.65 -19.61 -11.58
N SER A 116 -4.75 -20.35 -10.49
CA SER A 116 -5.04 -21.79 -10.48
C SER A 116 -6.14 -22.09 -11.51
N LEU A 117 -5.86 -22.93 -12.51
CA LEU A 117 -6.91 -23.68 -13.18
C LEU A 117 -7.47 -24.67 -12.15
N ASP A 118 -8.35 -24.18 -11.27
CA ASP A 118 -9.30 -25.04 -10.57
C ASP A 118 -10.28 -25.58 -11.62
N ALA A 119 -9.89 -26.68 -12.27
CA ALA A 119 -10.72 -27.49 -13.16
C ALA A 119 -11.88 -28.20 -12.41
N GLY A 120 -12.47 -27.57 -11.40
CA GLY A 120 -13.43 -28.17 -10.47
C GLY A 120 -14.64 -27.32 -10.08
N ARG A 121 -14.78 -26.08 -10.56
CA ARG A 121 -16.03 -25.30 -10.44
C ARG A 121 -16.54 -24.90 -11.81
N ALA A 122 -17.18 -25.85 -12.47
CA ALA A 122 -18.07 -25.54 -13.59
C ALA A 122 -19.21 -24.63 -13.11
N LEU A 123 -19.34 -23.48 -13.78
CA LEU A 123 -20.58 -22.72 -14.03
C LEU A 123 -21.46 -22.43 -12.81
N VAL A 124 -21.18 -21.32 -12.12
CA VAL A 124 -22.27 -20.49 -11.59
C VAL A 124 -22.54 -19.40 -12.62
N ASN A 125 -23.74 -19.45 -13.22
CA ASN A 125 -24.26 -18.47 -14.15
C ASN A 125 -24.06 -17.03 -13.62
N PRO A 126 -23.53 -16.06 -14.40
CA PRO A 126 -23.35 -14.68 -13.97
C PRO A 126 -24.63 -13.84 -13.85
N ASN A 127 -25.82 -14.46 -13.87
CA ASN A 127 -27.08 -13.73 -13.91
C ASN A 127 -27.70 -13.41 -12.56
N GLU A 128 -27.06 -13.73 -11.44
CA GLU A 128 -27.53 -13.32 -10.12
C GLU A 128 -26.39 -12.78 -9.27
N LEU A 129 -26.13 -11.48 -9.43
CA LEU A 129 -25.47 -10.66 -8.41
C LEU A 129 -26.40 -9.48 -8.13
N ALA A 130 -27.07 -9.55 -6.99
CA ALA A 130 -27.65 -8.38 -6.35
C ALA A 130 -26.54 -7.32 -6.19
N GLY A 131 -26.87 -6.09 -6.62
CA GLY A 131 -25.88 -5.11 -7.00
C GLY A 131 -25.17 -4.38 -5.85
N GLU A 132 -24.00 -3.86 -6.19
CA GLU A 132 -23.51 -2.58 -5.67
C GLU A 132 -22.98 -1.70 -6.83
N PRO A 133 -23.26 -0.38 -6.82
CA PRO A 133 -22.94 0.54 -7.91
C PRO A 133 -21.59 1.25 -7.66
N GLY A 134 -20.65 1.20 -8.61
CA GLY A 134 -19.44 2.02 -8.51
C GLY A 134 -18.37 1.87 -9.59
N ALA A 135 -18.31 0.74 -10.31
CA ALA A 135 -17.32 0.58 -11.37
C ALA A 135 -17.89 0.95 -12.75
N THR A 136 -17.20 1.87 -13.45
CA THR A 136 -17.60 2.40 -14.76
C THR A 136 -17.73 1.28 -15.81
N PRO A 137 -18.70 1.35 -16.73
CA PRO A 137 -18.96 0.31 -17.73
C PRO A 137 -17.80 0.10 -18.71
N LYS A 138 -16.90 1.08 -18.86
CA LYS A 138 -15.67 0.96 -19.67
C LYS A 138 -14.65 0.03 -19.01
N ALA A 139 -14.33 0.21 -17.72
CA ALA A 139 -13.37 -0.62 -17.01
C ALA A 139 -13.80 -2.10 -16.94
N LYS A 140 -15.09 -2.36 -16.71
CA LYS A 140 -15.68 -3.72 -16.72
C LYS A 140 -15.63 -4.38 -18.10
N LYS A 141 -15.74 -3.59 -19.19
CA LYS A 141 -15.66 -4.08 -20.56
C LYS A 141 -14.21 -4.34 -20.97
N THR A 142 -13.27 -3.50 -20.54
CA THR A 142 -11.83 -3.70 -20.76
C THR A 142 -11.33 -4.95 -20.02
N LEU A 143 -11.68 -5.13 -18.74
CA LEU A 143 -11.33 -6.34 -17.98
C LEU A 143 -11.90 -7.61 -18.62
N ARG A 144 -13.17 -7.60 -19.06
CA ARG A 144 -13.76 -8.75 -19.79
C ARG A 144 -13.08 -9.03 -21.12
N ASN A 145 -12.66 -7.99 -21.83
CA ASN A 145 -11.95 -8.14 -23.10
C ASN A 145 -10.52 -8.65 -22.88
N ILE A 146 -9.84 -8.19 -21.84
CA ILE A 146 -8.52 -8.69 -21.42
C ILE A 146 -8.63 -10.16 -20.99
N LEU A 147 -9.65 -10.54 -20.20
CA LEU A 147 -9.87 -11.93 -19.78
C LEU A 147 -10.17 -12.87 -20.96
N LYS A 148 -11.01 -12.41 -21.90
CA LYS A 148 -11.31 -13.18 -23.13
C LYS A 148 -10.10 -13.27 -24.05
N HIS A 149 -9.28 -12.22 -24.11
CA HIS A 149 -8.05 -12.22 -24.87
C HIS A 149 -6.99 -13.12 -24.23
N SER A 150 -6.87 -13.12 -22.89
CA SER A 150 -5.99 -14.05 -22.17
C SER A 150 -6.42 -15.50 -22.31
N GLU A 151 -7.72 -15.80 -22.27
CA GLU A 151 -8.23 -17.16 -22.53
C GLU A 151 -7.91 -17.60 -23.96
N THR A 152 -8.03 -16.71 -24.96
CA THR A 152 -7.69 -17.04 -26.35
C THR A 152 -6.18 -17.16 -26.59
N VAL A 153 -5.35 -16.38 -25.89
CA VAL A 153 -3.87 -16.47 -25.95
C VAL A 153 -3.36 -17.73 -25.24
N LEU A 154 -3.90 -18.08 -24.07
CA LEU A 154 -3.58 -19.32 -23.37
C LEU A 154 -4.00 -20.58 -24.15
N LEU A 155 -5.12 -20.51 -24.89
CA LEU A 155 -5.61 -21.63 -25.71
C LEU A 155 -4.95 -21.73 -27.09
N SER A 156 -4.34 -20.65 -27.61
CA SER A 156 -3.66 -20.63 -28.92
C SER A 156 -2.16 -20.95 -28.85
N GLY A 157 -1.55 -20.90 -27.66
CA GLY A 157 -0.12 -21.18 -27.48
C GLY A 157 0.80 -20.14 -28.14
N GLU A 158 0.28 -18.95 -28.45
CA GLU A 158 1.08 -17.87 -29.03
C GLU A 158 2.05 -17.31 -27.97
N ARG A 159 3.35 -17.34 -28.29
CA ARG A 159 4.39 -16.75 -27.45
C ARG A 159 4.27 -15.23 -27.50
N SER A 160 3.81 -14.62 -26.42
CA SER A 160 3.78 -13.16 -26.27
C SER A 160 5.15 -12.66 -25.80
N VAL A 161 5.77 -11.77 -26.58
CA VAL A 161 6.99 -11.06 -26.21
C VAL A 161 6.59 -9.75 -25.52
N PHE A 162 7.19 -9.48 -24.37
CA PHE A 162 6.95 -8.28 -23.56
C PHE A 162 8.20 -7.41 -23.52
N GLU A 163 8.00 -6.09 -23.53
CA GLU A 163 9.08 -5.10 -23.50
C GLU A 163 8.97 -4.26 -22.22
N PHE A 164 10.03 -4.23 -21.43
CA PHE A 164 10.06 -3.52 -20.15
C PHE A 164 11.36 -2.74 -19.98
N PHE A 165 11.28 -1.58 -19.33
CA PHE A 165 12.45 -0.88 -18.81
C PHE A 165 12.71 -1.28 -17.37
N LEU A 166 13.97 -1.58 -17.04
CA LEU A 166 14.44 -1.64 -15.66
C LEU A 166 15.08 -0.29 -15.31
N CYS A 167 14.44 0.43 -14.39
CA CYS A 167 14.82 1.78 -14.00
C CYS A 167 15.26 1.85 -12.54
N ASP A 168 16.28 2.65 -12.28
CA ASP A 168 16.62 3.10 -10.94
C ASP A 168 15.76 4.36 -10.65
N VAL A 169 15.00 4.34 -9.56
CA VAL A 169 13.99 5.34 -9.18
C VAL A 169 14.37 5.97 -7.85
N GLY A 170 14.68 7.27 -7.86
CA GLY A 170 14.98 8.06 -6.67
C GLY A 170 13.71 8.48 -5.94
N VAL A 171 13.26 7.63 -5.02
CA VAL A 171 12.01 7.82 -4.26
C VAL A 171 12.19 8.85 -3.13
N GLY A 172 13.35 8.87 -2.46
CA GLY A 172 13.63 9.83 -1.40
C GLY A 172 12.64 9.75 -0.23
N LEU A 173 12.15 10.91 0.22
CA LEU A 173 11.10 11.00 1.24
C LEU A 173 9.72 10.94 0.60
N SER A 174 8.93 9.93 0.95
CA SER A 174 7.59 9.72 0.40
C SER A 174 6.48 10.16 1.35
N LEU A 175 5.46 10.80 0.80
CA LEU A 175 4.21 11.07 1.50
C LEU A 175 3.21 9.93 1.24
N SER A 176 2.71 9.30 2.30
CA SER A 176 1.68 8.27 2.20
C SER A 176 0.31 8.89 1.91
N VAL A 177 -0.35 8.41 0.85
CA VAL A 177 -1.67 8.90 0.39
C VAL A 177 -2.55 7.70 0.03
N SER A 178 -3.85 7.81 0.33
CA SER A 178 -4.81 6.77 -0.08
C SER A 178 -5.02 6.77 -1.59
N GLU A 179 -5.35 5.61 -2.18
CA GLU A 179 -5.55 5.52 -3.65
C GLU A 179 -6.62 6.48 -4.19
N LYS A 180 -7.65 6.79 -3.39
CA LYS A 180 -8.73 7.71 -3.79
C LYS A 180 -8.28 9.15 -3.86
N ASP A 181 -7.34 9.53 -3.01
CA ASP A 181 -6.87 10.91 -2.90
C ASP A 181 -5.66 11.16 -3.82
N ALA A 182 -4.98 10.11 -4.28
CA ALA A 182 -3.77 10.20 -5.09
C ALA A 182 -3.95 11.04 -6.38
N GLU A 183 -5.12 10.98 -7.01
CA GLU A 183 -5.43 11.75 -8.23
C GLU A 183 -5.59 13.26 -7.98
N MET A 184 -5.81 13.66 -6.73
CA MET A 184 -5.96 15.08 -6.36
C MET A 184 -4.60 15.78 -6.25
N TYR A 185 -3.52 15.02 -6.10
CA TYR A 185 -2.18 15.58 -5.93
C TYR A 185 -1.50 15.83 -7.28
N ASN A 186 -0.88 17.00 -7.41
CA ASN A 186 0.05 17.36 -8.46
C ASN A 186 1.36 17.84 -7.84
N ARG A 187 2.40 18.08 -8.66
CA ARG A 187 3.68 18.59 -8.14
C ARG A 187 3.53 19.85 -7.26
N ASP A 188 2.55 20.71 -7.55
CA ASP A 188 2.32 21.96 -6.84
C ASP A 188 1.60 21.78 -5.48
N THR A 189 0.91 20.67 -5.27
CA THR A 189 0.15 20.40 -4.02
C THR A 189 0.93 19.57 -3.02
N VAL A 190 1.98 18.88 -3.46
CA VAL A 190 2.84 18.09 -2.57
C VAL A 190 3.77 19.02 -1.80
N PRO A 191 3.87 18.91 -0.46
CA PRO A 191 4.78 19.74 0.32
C PRO A 191 6.23 19.58 -0.14
N VAL A 192 7.01 20.67 -0.08
CA VAL A 192 8.37 20.74 -0.64
C VAL A 192 9.33 19.74 0.02
N GLU A 193 9.03 19.32 1.24
CA GLU A 193 9.80 18.32 2.01
C GLU A 193 9.72 16.91 1.42
N TYR A 194 8.67 16.60 0.65
CA TYR A 194 8.44 15.29 0.06
C TYR A 194 8.85 15.25 -1.42
N ASP A 195 9.54 14.18 -1.78
CA ASP A 195 10.06 13.94 -3.13
C ASP A 195 9.13 13.06 -3.97
N SER A 196 8.31 12.22 -3.33
CA SER A 196 7.41 11.28 -4.01
C SER A 196 6.13 11.02 -3.20
N LEU A 197 5.11 10.46 -3.85
CA LEU A 197 3.94 9.91 -3.15
C LEU A 197 4.04 8.40 -3.08
N PHE A 198 3.68 7.84 -1.94
CA PHE A 198 3.47 6.42 -1.73
C PHE A 198 1.98 6.15 -1.66
N ILE A 199 1.48 5.24 -2.51
CA ILE A 199 0.07 4.88 -2.53
C ILE A 199 -0.17 3.77 -1.51
N ASP A 200 -0.85 4.11 -0.42
CA ASP A 200 -1.31 3.14 0.56
C ASP A 200 -2.62 2.51 0.07
N LYS A 201 -2.51 1.30 -0.49
CA LYS A 201 -3.66 0.47 -0.80
C LYS A 201 -4.12 -0.18 0.51
N GLN A 202 -5.29 0.22 1.01
CA GLN A 202 -5.96 -0.54 2.07
C GLN A 202 -6.00 -2.00 1.62
N LYS A 203 -5.51 -2.93 2.48
CA LYS A 203 -5.45 -4.36 2.20
C LYS A 203 -6.83 -4.86 1.74
N VAL A 204 -7.06 -4.84 0.43
CA VAL A 204 -7.89 -5.87 -0.18
C VAL A 204 -7.13 -7.14 0.12
N SER A 205 -7.81 -8.11 0.74
CA SER A 205 -7.36 -9.50 0.87
C SER A 205 -6.41 -9.80 -0.26
N ALA A 206 -5.18 -10.22 0.10
CA ALA A 206 -4.07 -10.46 -0.81
C ALA A 206 -4.60 -10.88 -2.19
N LEU A 207 -4.06 -10.30 -3.26
CA LEU A 207 -4.20 -10.88 -4.59
C LEU A 207 -3.76 -12.34 -4.48
N ASP A 208 -4.72 -13.23 -4.23
CA ASP A 208 -4.62 -14.70 -4.21
C ASP A 208 -4.37 -15.23 -5.63
N ASP A 209 -4.19 -14.32 -6.60
CA ASP A 209 -3.80 -14.57 -7.97
C ASP A 209 -2.29 -14.82 -8.06
N SER A 210 -1.81 -15.85 -7.35
CA SER A 210 -0.49 -16.44 -7.56
C SER A 210 -0.66 -17.90 -7.94
N LEU A 211 0.03 -18.36 -8.99
CA LEU A 211 0.01 -19.75 -9.48
C LEU A 211 0.58 -20.77 -8.48
N THR A 212 1.00 -20.30 -7.32
CA THR A 212 1.74 -21.04 -6.30
C THR A 212 0.81 -21.36 -5.14
N ILE A 213 0.57 -22.66 -4.92
CA ILE A 213 -0.25 -23.17 -3.82
C ILE A 213 0.23 -22.59 -2.49
N HIS A 214 -0.68 -21.92 -1.79
CA HIS A 214 -0.44 -21.30 -0.49
C HIS A 214 -0.83 -22.28 0.64
N TYR A 215 0.04 -22.44 1.64
CA TYR A 215 -0.32 -23.05 2.92
C TYR A 215 -1.07 -22.04 3.82
N SER A 216 -2.33 -22.29 4.16
CA SER A 216 -2.99 -21.57 5.25
C SER A 216 -2.32 -21.94 6.58
N GLU A 217 -2.04 -20.95 7.44
CA GLU A 217 -1.52 -21.20 8.79
C GLU A 217 -2.36 -22.28 9.49
N ARG A 218 -1.68 -23.16 10.24
CA ARG A 218 -2.35 -24.20 11.03
C ARG A 218 -3.34 -23.53 11.97
N ASP A 219 -4.58 -23.99 11.95
CA ASP A 219 -5.52 -23.80 13.05
C ASP A 219 -4.81 -24.16 14.38
N GLU A 220 -4.70 -23.18 15.27
CA GLU A 220 -4.39 -23.40 16.67
C GLU A 220 -5.55 -24.14 17.34
N GLU A 221 -5.72 -25.43 17.02
CA GLU A 221 -6.58 -26.32 17.78
C GLU A 221 -5.76 -27.49 18.30
N GLN A 222 -5.24 -27.35 19.52
CA GLN A 222 -5.42 -28.30 20.63
C GLN A 222 -4.41 -28.01 21.76
N SER A 223 -4.80 -27.19 22.72
CA SER A 223 -4.58 -27.52 24.14
C SER A 223 -5.63 -26.79 24.99
N GLY A 224 -6.45 -27.56 25.69
CA GLY A 224 -7.53 -27.05 26.53
C GLY A 224 -7.03 -26.39 27.81
N GLY A 225 -7.74 -25.35 28.24
CA GLY A 225 -7.53 -24.68 29.51
C GLY A 225 -8.59 -23.61 29.76
N ILE A 226 -9.59 -23.98 30.56
CA ILE A 226 -10.71 -23.17 31.04
C ILE A 226 -10.24 -21.84 31.65
N SER A 227 -10.88 -20.70 31.30
CA SER A 227 -11.42 -19.67 32.24
C SER A 227 -11.92 -18.37 31.58
N LYS A 228 -13.24 -18.16 31.66
CA LYS A 228 -14.01 -16.94 32.02
C LYS A 228 -13.60 -15.54 31.46
N GLY A 229 -14.46 -15.04 30.55
CA GLY A 229 -15.34 -13.87 30.75
C GLY A 229 -14.74 -12.44 30.67
N GLY A 230 -15.26 -11.63 29.74
CA GLY A 230 -15.21 -10.16 29.86
C GLY A 230 -15.27 -9.35 28.56
N THR A 231 -16.47 -8.83 28.25
CA THR A 231 -16.77 -7.55 27.55
C THR A 231 -16.13 -7.25 26.18
N ASN A 232 -16.94 -7.41 25.13
CA ASN A 232 -16.76 -6.77 23.82
C ASN A 232 -17.23 -5.31 23.89
N ARG A 233 -16.33 -4.35 23.65
CA ARG A 233 -16.67 -3.03 23.09
C ARG A 233 -15.41 -2.35 22.54
N GLU A 234 -15.45 -2.11 21.22
CA GLU A 234 -14.76 -1.05 20.48
C GLU A 234 -13.22 -1.05 20.46
N ASP A 235 -12.64 -1.73 19.46
CA ASP A 235 -11.32 -1.42 18.92
C ASP A 235 -11.27 -1.71 17.41
N GLN A 236 -11.89 -0.82 16.60
CA GLN A 236 -11.83 -0.88 15.13
C GLN A 236 -10.70 -0.02 14.55
N ASN A 237 -9.56 0.14 15.24
CA ASN A 237 -8.55 1.10 14.77
C ASN A 237 -7.08 0.77 15.08
N SER A 238 -6.77 -0.52 15.25
CA SER A 238 -5.40 -1.04 15.40
C SER A 238 -4.89 -1.84 14.18
N GLU A 239 -5.63 -1.89 13.07
CA GLU A 239 -5.18 -2.54 11.84
C GLU A 239 -4.47 -1.61 10.84
N ARG A 240 -3.97 -0.45 11.32
CA ARG A 240 -3.00 0.31 10.52
C ARG A 240 -1.65 -0.37 10.64
N ILE A 241 -1.33 -1.09 9.57
CA ILE A 241 -0.02 -1.68 9.31
C ILE A 241 0.41 -2.64 10.44
N ASN A 242 -0.24 -3.81 10.50
CA ASN A 242 0.49 -5.01 10.91
C ASN A 242 1.61 -5.27 9.87
N LEU A 243 2.66 -4.45 9.91
CA LEU A 243 3.98 -4.69 9.36
C LEU A 243 4.67 -5.69 10.29
N ALA A 244 4.01 -6.83 10.53
CA ALA A 244 4.59 -7.98 11.21
C ALA A 244 5.66 -8.67 10.34
N LEU A 245 6.40 -7.90 9.53
CA LEU A 245 7.62 -8.30 8.81
C LEU A 245 8.84 -8.38 9.76
N GLY A 246 8.58 -8.44 11.07
CA GLY A 246 9.56 -8.69 12.11
C GLY A 246 9.44 -10.07 12.76
N GLY A 247 8.41 -10.85 12.45
CA GLY A 247 8.36 -12.25 12.86
C GLY A 247 9.36 -13.08 12.07
N ASP A 248 9.99 -14.07 12.70
CA ASP A 248 10.72 -15.13 12.02
C ASP A 248 9.74 -16.05 11.27
N THR A 249 8.93 -15.50 10.36
CA THR A 249 8.16 -16.30 9.42
C THR A 249 9.15 -16.87 8.42
N MET A 250 9.73 -18.02 8.78
CA MET A 250 10.48 -18.83 7.83
C MET A 250 9.55 -19.12 6.65
N ALA A 251 9.92 -18.64 5.46
CA ALA A 251 9.26 -19.04 4.24
C ALA A 251 9.20 -20.57 4.21
N SER A 252 8.02 -21.11 3.95
CA SER A 252 7.84 -22.55 3.82
C SER A 252 8.77 -23.06 2.72
N CYS A 253 9.59 -24.05 3.09
CA CYS A 253 10.54 -24.69 2.21
C CYS A 253 9.89 -25.08 0.87
N GLY A 254 10.38 -24.53 -0.24
CA GLY A 254 9.90 -24.84 -1.58
C GLY A 254 8.68 -24.03 -2.05
N VAL A 255 8.26 -23.00 -1.30
CA VAL A 255 7.14 -22.12 -1.68
C VAL A 255 7.61 -20.68 -1.76
N LEU A 256 7.15 -19.95 -2.78
CA LEU A 256 7.30 -18.50 -2.78
C LEU A 256 6.55 -17.88 -1.59
N PRO A 257 7.08 -16.82 -0.94
CA PRO A 257 6.43 -16.20 0.21
C PRO A 257 4.99 -15.80 -0.07
N HIS A 258 4.09 -16.05 0.88
CA HIS A 258 2.67 -15.70 0.80
C HIS A 258 2.42 -14.22 0.51
N TYR A 259 3.25 -13.35 1.06
CA TYR A 259 3.13 -11.93 0.86
C TYR A 259 3.63 -11.55 -0.54
N THR A 260 2.74 -10.95 -1.33
CA THR A 260 3.10 -10.25 -2.56
C THR A 260 3.70 -8.90 -2.18
N PHE A 261 4.98 -8.72 -2.45
CA PHE A 261 5.65 -7.43 -2.23
C PHE A 261 5.33 -6.52 -3.41
N HIS A 262 4.29 -5.71 -3.29
CA HIS A 262 3.88 -4.78 -4.34
C HIS A 262 3.60 -3.41 -3.72
N HIS A 263 4.38 -2.42 -4.12
CA HIS A 263 4.27 -1.04 -3.66
C HIS A 263 4.19 -0.10 -4.84
N GLU A 264 3.38 0.94 -4.74
CA GLU A 264 3.24 1.91 -5.81
C GLU A 264 3.64 3.30 -5.36
N TYR A 265 4.34 3.98 -6.27
CA TYR A 265 4.85 5.32 -6.06
C TYR A 265 4.45 6.23 -7.22
N ILE A 266 4.26 7.52 -6.93
CA ILE A 266 4.13 8.56 -7.96
C ILE A 266 5.34 9.47 -7.88
N ILE A 267 6.03 9.61 -9.00
CA ILE A 267 7.23 10.43 -9.16
C ILE A 267 6.88 11.63 -10.04
N PHE A 268 7.34 12.83 -9.68
CA PHE A 268 6.98 14.06 -10.40
C PHE A 268 8.09 14.67 -11.25
N ASP A 269 9.34 14.27 -11.03
CA ASP A 269 10.49 14.83 -11.74
C ASP A 269 11.23 13.75 -12.53
N ASN A 270 11.51 14.05 -13.80
CA ASN A 270 12.28 13.21 -14.72
C ASN A 270 13.67 12.85 -14.16
N SER A 271 14.28 13.75 -13.38
CA SER A 271 15.61 13.51 -12.78
C SER A 271 15.60 12.48 -11.65
N GLN A 272 14.43 12.04 -11.20
CA GLN A 272 14.28 10.93 -10.26
C GLN A 272 14.25 9.57 -10.96
N LEU A 273 14.32 9.51 -12.29
CA LEU A 273 14.25 8.28 -13.08
C LEU A 273 15.49 8.10 -13.93
N LEU A 274 16.10 6.92 -13.83
CA LEU A 274 17.21 6.53 -14.68
C LEU A 274 16.89 5.19 -15.35
N PRO A 275 16.59 5.16 -16.67
CA PRO A 275 16.51 3.92 -17.42
C PRO A 275 17.90 3.30 -17.51
N ARG A 276 18.06 2.06 -17.04
CA ARG A 276 19.34 1.37 -16.99
C ARG A 276 19.41 0.18 -17.92
N TYR A 277 18.28 -0.52 -18.08
CA TYR A 277 18.17 -1.62 -19.03
C TYR A 277 16.84 -1.55 -19.77
N LEU A 278 16.87 -1.92 -21.05
CA LEU A 278 15.69 -2.30 -21.82
C LEU A 278 15.73 -3.82 -21.94
N ILE A 279 14.65 -4.50 -21.56
CA ILE A 279 14.56 -5.96 -21.60
C ILE A 279 13.36 -6.40 -22.43
N GLN A 280 13.57 -7.49 -23.15
CA GLN A 280 12.54 -8.21 -23.89
C GLN A 280 12.51 -9.65 -23.39
N PHE A 281 11.35 -10.12 -22.96
CA PHE A 281 11.19 -11.47 -22.45
C PHE A 281 9.93 -12.13 -23.00
N GLU A 282 9.96 -13.46 -23.09
CA GLU A 282 8.82 -14.29 -23.42
C GLU A 282 8.36 -15.04 -22.17
N CYS A 283 7.05 -15.28 -22.06
CA CYS A 283 6.49 -16.17 -21.06
C CYS A 283 5.97 -17.41 -21.78
N ASP A 284 6.49 -18.60 -21.46
CA ASP A 284 6.00 -19.84 -22.03
C ASP A 284 4.87 -20.42 -21.16
N PRO A 285 3.60 -20.38 -21.60
CA PRO A 285 2.48 -20.91 -20.82
C PRO A 285 2.57 -22.43 -20.62
N SER A 286 3.25 -23.14 -21.54
CA SER A 286 3.38 -24.60 -21.52
C SER A 286 4.63 -25.09 -20.77
N GLY A 287 5.48 -24.17 -20.31
CA GLY A 287 6.72 -24.49 -19.60
C GLY A 287 6.50 -25.10 -18.22
N GLU A 288 7.46 -25.91 -17.77
CA GLU A 288 7.50 -26.40 -16.38
C GLU A 288 7.66 -25.22 -15.40
N GLU A 289 6.79 -25.14 -14.38
CA GLU A 289 6.85 -24.11 -13.35
C GLU A 289 7.68 -24.61 -12.15
N HIS A 290 8.95 -24.25 -12.13
CA HIS A 290 9.91 -24.61 -11.08
C HIS A 290 9.68 -23.91 -9.74
N PHE A 291 8.93 -22.79 -9.68
CA PHE A 291 8.63 -22.11 -8.41
C PHE A 291 7.35 -22.64 -7.73
N SER A 292 6.56 -23.44 -8.44
CA SER A 292 5.35 -24.05 -7.88
C SER A 292 5.72 -25.23 -6.99
N LEU A 293 5.01 -25.36 -5.86
CA LEU A 293 5.05 -26.61 -5.12
C LEU A 293 4.43 -27.71 -5.98
N PRO A 294 5.13 -28.83 -6.19
CA PRO A 294 4.52 -29.96 -6.88
C PRO A 294 3.33 -30.46 -6.06
N LEU A 295 2.21 -30.72 -6.75
CA LEU A 295 1.05 -31.37 -6.14
C LEU A 295 1.40 -32.80 -5.71
N CYS A 296 0.60 -33.35 -4.80
CA CYS A 296 0.69 -34.74 -4.38
C CYS A 296 0.35 -35.67 -5.54
N ASP A 297 1.27 -36.56 -5.89
CA ASP A 297 1.08 -37.51 -7.00
C ASP A 297 -0.09 -38.49 -6.73
N TYR A 298 -0.45 -38.67 -5.46
CA TYR A 298 -1.56 -39.54 -5.07
C TYR A 298 -2.93 -38.86 -5.11
N CYS A 299 -3.07 -37.66 -4.53
CA CYS A 299 -4.38 -37.00 -4.42
C CYS A 299 -4.61 -35.88 -5.44
N GLY A 300 -3.57 -35.42 -6.12
CA GLY A 300 -3.64 -34.33 -7.12
C GLY A 300 -4.05 -32.96 -6.58
N ASN A 301 -4.48 -32.86 -5.32
CA ASN A 301 -5.19 -31.68 -4.81
C ASN A 301 -4.46 -30.95 -3.68
N ALA A 302 -3.47 -31.59 -3.05
CA ALA A 302 -2.74 -31.01 -1.93
C ALA A 302 -1.25 -30.85 -2.29
N PRO A 303 -0.55 -29.82 -1.78
CA PRO A 303 0.88 -29.66 -2.02
C PRO A 303 1.68 -30.80 -1.42
N SER A 304 2.69 -31.26 -2.14
CA SER A 304 3.62 -32.27 -1.65
C SER A 304 4.57 -31.68 -0.60
N VAL A 305 4.94 -32.48 0.39
CA VAL A 305 5.89 -32.13 1.46
C VAL A 305 7.03 -33.14 1.54
N PHE A 306 6.73 -34.39 1.25
CA PHE A 306 7.68 -35.50 1.33
C PHE A 306 7.90 -36.11 -0.05
N PHE A 307 9.11 -36.64 -0.26
CA PHE A 307 9.45 -37.49 -1.37
C PHE A 307 9.80 -38.89 -0.84
N CYS A 308 9.12 -39.90 -1.37
CA CYS A 308 9.43 -41.29 -1.09
C CYS A 308 10.45 -41.79 -2.13
N GLU A 309 11.66 -42.13 -1.70
CA GLU A 309 12.71 -42.61 -2.61
C GLU A 309 12.41 -44.02 -3.16
N SER A 310 11.69 -44.83 -2.40
CA SER A 310 11.34 -46.20 -2.78
C SER A 310 10.23 -46.27 -3.83
N ASP A 311 9.31 -45.30 -3.81
CA ASP A 311 8.15 -45.26 -4.71
C ASP A 311 8.29 -44.16 -5.79
N GLU A 312 9.35 -43.35 -5.73
CA GLU A 312 9.60 -42.18 -6.59
C GLU A 312 8.44 -41.17 -6.68
N VAL A 313 7.59 -41.11 -5.63
CA VAL A 313 6.42 -40.22 -5.55
C VAL A 313 6.59 -39.08 -4.56
N LYS A 314 5.97 -37.94 -4.89
CA LYS A 314 5.83 -36.77 -4.04
C LYS A 314 4.46 -36.81 -3.35
N LEU A 315 4.44 -36.70 -2.03
CA LEU A 315 3.24 -36.90 -1.21
C LEU A 315 2.99 -35.71 -0.28
N CYS A 316 1.71 -35.36 -0.10
CA CYS A 316 1.28 -34.46 0.97
C CYS A 316 1.30 -35.18 2.33
N ALA A 317 1.28 -34.42 3.42
CA ALA A 317 1.33 -35.00 4.78
C ALA A 317 0.23 -36.05 5.05
N LYS A 318 -0.99 -35.82 4.54
CA LYS A 318 -2.12 -36.76 4.69
C LYS A 318 -1.89 -38.06 3.92
N CYS A 319 -1.44 -37.96 2.67
CA CYS A 319 -1.17 -39.12 1.82
C CYS A 319 0.06 -39.89 2.28
N ASP A 320 1.10 -39.20 2.76
CA ASP A 320 2.27 -39.83 3.37
C ASP A 320 1.86 -40.72 4.55
N GLN A 321 1.07 -40.17 5.48
CA GLN A 321 0.59 -40.94 6.62
C GLN A 321 -0.30 -42.10 6.20
N MET A 322 -1.18 -41.91 5.21
CA MET A 322 -2.05 -42.96 4.70
C MET A 322 -1.25 -44.11 4.08
N ILE A 323 -0.30 -43.83 3.19
CA ILE A 323 0.46 -44.85 2.45
C ILE A 323 1.46 -45.52 3.38
N HIS A 324 2.24 -44.74 4.12
CA HIS A 324 3.33 -45.26 4.96
C HIS A 324 2.86 -45.81 6.31
N SER A 325 1.57 -45.75 6.66
CA SER A 325 1.04 -46.42 7.86
C SER A 325 0.47 -47.82 7.60
N GLN A 326 0.15 -48.16 6.34
CA GLN A 326 -0.59 -49.38 5.98
C GLN A 326 0.17 -50.68 6.26
N ASN A 327 1.47 -50.75 5.94
CA ASN A 327 2.24 -52.00 6.03
C ASN A 327 3.65 -51.82 6.62
N LYS A 328 4.21 -52.89 7.21
CA LYS A 328 5.58 -52.89 7.76
C LYS A 328 6.69 -52.66 6.71
N LEU A 329 6.40 -52.92 5.43
CA LEU A 329 7.32 -52.72 4.32
C LEU A 329 7.38 -51.24 3.93
N VAL A 330 6.23 -50.61 3.70
CA VAL A 330 6.13 -49.17 3.37
C VAL A 330 6.60 -48.28 4.51
N LYS A 331 6.47 -48.69 5.77
CA LYS A 331 7.07 -47.98 6.93
C LYS A 331 8.60 -47.85 6.86
N LYS A 332 9.27 -48.72 6.09
CA LYS A 332 10.73 -48.70 5.91
C LYS A 332 11.17 -47.87 4.71
N HIS A 333 10.25 -47.31 3.92
CA HIS A 333 10.61 -46.46 2.80
C HIS A 333 11.35 -45.22 3.30
N ILE A 334 12.41 -44.84 2.58
CA ILE A 334 13.21 -43.66 2.91
C ILE A 334 12.43 -42.43 2.46
N ARG A 335 12.02 -41.61 3.43
CA ARG A 335 11.28 -40.37 3.21
C ARG A 335 12.21 -39.20 3.43
N LYS A 336 12.34 -38.36 2.41
CA LYS A 336 13.11 -37.11 2.46
C LYS A 336 12.15 -35.94 2.34
N THR A 337 12.52 -34.79 2.90
CA THR A 337 11.77 -33.55 2.60
C THR A 337 11.97 -33.19 1.13
N LEU A 338 11.00 -32.52 0.50
CA LEU A 338 11.15 -32.14 -0.92
C LEU A 338 12.46 -31.38 -1.21
N ASN A 339 12.89 -30.50 -0.30
CA ASN A 339 14.15 -29.75 -0.45
C ASN A 339 15.40 -30.66 -0.46
N GLU A 340 15.38 -31.73 0.32
CA GLU A 340 16.47 -32.72 0.36
C GLU A 340 16.40 -33.71 -0.80
N ALA A 341 15.22 -33.87 -1.39
CA ALA A 341 14.93 -34.79 -2.48
C ALA A 341 15.08 -34.19 -3.87
N GLN A 342 15.28 -32.87 -3.99
CA GLN A 342 15.53 -32.22 -5.28
C GLN A 342 16.73 -32.91 -5.97
N THR A 343 16.43 -33.59 -7.07
CA THR A 343 17.41 -34.32 -7.86
C THR A 343 18.28 -33.31 -8.59
N ILE A 344 19.55 -33.25 -8.20
CA ILE A 344 20.58 -32.32 -8.70
C ILE A 344 20.90 -32.53 -10.21
N SER A 345 20.16 -33.39 -10.93
CA SER A 345 20.39 -33.73 -12.33
C SER A 345 19.60 -32.84 -13.28
N GLY A 346 20.04 -31.60 -13.48
CA GLY A 346 19.71 -30.85 -14.68
C GLY A 346 20.32 -31.53 -15.92
N LYS A 347 19.64 -31.47 -17.07
CA LYS A 347 20.26 -31.83 -18.37
C LYS A 347 21.16 -30.68 -18.82
N CYS A 348 22.27 -31.00 -19.47
CA CYS A 348 23.17 -29.97 -19.98
C CYS A 348 22.51 -29.23 -21.15
N LYS A 349 22.57 -27.88 -21.13
CA LYS A 349 22.07 -27.03 -22.23
C LYS A 349 22.74 -27.37 -23.58
N ILE A 350 24.00 -27.81 -23.55
CA ILE A 350 24.79 -28.17 -24.75
C ILE A 350 24.62 -29.65 -25.09
N HIS A 351 24.63 -30.53 -24.09
CA HIS A 351 24.51 -31.98 -24.25
C HIS A 351 23.21 -32.50 -23.64
N VAL A 352 22.13 -32.50 -24.41
CA VAL A 352 20.76 -32.82 -23.96
C VAL A 352 20.64 -34.20 -23.30
N GLN A 353 21.52 -35.15 -23.66
CA GLN A 353 21.54 -36.51 -23.10
C GLN A 353 22.41 -36.65 -21.82
N GLN A 354 23.24 -35.65 -21.50
CA GLN A 354 24.15 -35.69 -20.37
C GLN A 354 23.61 -34.90 -19.19
N ARG A 355 23.80 -35.47 -18.01
CA ARG A 355 23.45 -34.82 -16.75
C ARG A 355 24.57 -33.90 -16.31
N VAL A 356 24.17 -32.78 -15.72
CA VAL A 356 25.08 -31.82 -15.14
C VAL A 356 25.52 -32.33 -13.76
N SER A 357 26.82 -32.40 -13.54
CA SER A 357 27.46 -33.05 -12.38
C SER A 357 28.48 -32.16 -11.69
N MET A 358 29.01 -31.17 -12.41
CA MET A 358 30.03 -30.25 -11.95
C MET A 358 29.49 -28.81 -11.95
N PHE A 359 30.14 -27.93 -11.20
CA PHE A 359 29.82 -26.51 -11.12
C PHE A 359 31.11 -25.71 -11.22
N CYS A 360 31.16 -24.74 -12.14
CA CYS A 360 32.28 -23.81 -12.22
C CYS A 360 32.04 -22.63 -11.28
N THR A 361 32.96 -22.41 -10.35
CA THR A 361 32.90 -21.31 -9.37
C THR A 361 33.27 -19.96 -9.97
N ILE A 362 33.88 -19.94 -11.17
CA ILE A 362 34.28 -18.73 -11.89
C ILE A 362 33.16 -18.24 -12.79
N CYS A 363 32.55 -19.14 -13.58
CA CYS A 363 31.44 -18.77 -14.48
C CYS A 363 30.06 -18.84 -13.81
N HIS A 364 29.95 -19.38 -12.60
CA HIS A 364 28.67 -19.64 -11.91
C HIS A 364 27.67 -20.51 -12.71
N ILE A 365 28.17 -21.40 -13.57
CA ILE A 365 27.34 -22.25 -14.44
C ILE A 365 27.56 -23.73 -14.10
N PRO A 366 26.49 -24.56 -14.11
CA PRO A 366 26.62 -25.99 -13.89
C PRO A 366 26.99 -26.70 -15.22
N ILE A 367 27.98 -27.60 -15.18
CA ILE A 367 28.66 -28.20 -16.33
C ILE A 367 28.57 -29.75 -16.30
N CYS A 368 28.31 -30.39 -17.45
CA CYS A 368 28.35 -31.86 -17.55
C CYS A 368 29.78 -32.37 -17.77
N ASN A 369 30.02 -33.66 -17.49
CA ASN A 369 31.34 -34.28 -17.63
C ASN A 369 32.00 -34.10 -19.01
N ILE A 370 31.21 -33.93 -20.08
CA ILE A 370 31.73 -33.68 -21.44
C ILE A 370 32.13 -32.21 -21.63
N CYS A 371 31.35 -31.29 -21.07
CA CYS A 371 31.66 -29.86 -21.14
C CYS A 371 32.84 -29.48 -20.24
N VAL A 372 33.17 -30.28 -19.22
CA VAL A 372 34.32 -30.02 -18.34
C VAL A 372 35.59 -29.88 -19.18
N SER A 373 35.91 -30.86 -20.04
CA SER A 373 37.16 -30.86 -20.83
C SER A 373 37.27 -29.74 -21.88
N SER A 374 36.15 -29.12 -22.25
CA SER A 374 36.08 -28.03 -23.23
C SER A 374 35.84 -26.66 -22.59
N HIS A 375 35.78 -26.59 -21.26
CA HIS A 375 35.53 -25.35 -20.53
C HIS A 375 36.83 -24.58 -20.29
N SER A 376 36.83 -23.29 -20.64
CA SER A 376 37.99 -22.40 -20.63
C SER A 376 38.72 -22.31 -19.28
N HIS A 377 38.07 -22.69 -18.19
CA HIS A 377 38.61 -22.64 -16.83
C HIS A 377 39.17 -23.98 -16.30
N MET A 378 39.28 -25.01 -17.15
CA MET A 378 40.07 -26.22 -16.84
C MET A 378 41.57 -25.95 -16.85
N ASP A 379 42.06 -25.19 -17.84
CA ASP A 379 43.50 -25.03 -18.13
C ASP A 379 44.15 -23.86 -17.39
N LEU A 380 43.39 -23.04 -16.64
CA LEU A 380 43.95 -22.02 -15.74
C LEU A 380 44.69 -22.63 -14.52
N CYS A 381 44.81 -23.96 -14.46
CA CYS A 381 45.68 -24.69 -13.53
C CYS A 381 47.20 -24.44 -13.74
N GLY A 382 47.59 -23.57 -14.68
CA GLY A 382 48.98 -23.30 -15.04
C GLY A 382 49.59 -21.97 -14.56
N GLU A 383 48.83 -20.89 -14.38
CA GLU A 383 49.42 -19.56 -14.13
C GLU A 383 48.75 -18.78 -12.98
N SER A 384 49.50 -18.72 -11.87
CA SER A 384 49.56 -17.73 -10.80
C SER A 384 48.42 -16.70 -10.65
N PHE A 385 47.32 -17.11 -10.01
CA PHE A 385 46.47 -16.21 -9.21
C PHE A 385 46.73 -16.43 -7.71
N PRO A 386 47.20 -15.41 -6.94
CA PRO A 386 47.63 -15.57 -5.54
C PRO A 386 46.60 -16.03 -4.50
N TRP A 387 45.32 -16.23 -4.88
CA TRP A 387 44.23 -16.55 -3.95
C TRP A 387 43.68 -17.99 -4.09
N LEU A 388 44.13 -18.76 -5.09
CA LEU A 388 43.71 -20.15 -5.31
C LEU A 388 44.90 -21.10 -5.05
N SER A 389 44.95 -21.71 -3.87
CA SER A 389 46.08 -22.53 -3.44
C SER A 389 46.03 -24.01 -3.85
N LYS A 390 45.00 -24.50 -4.55
CA LYS A 390 44.95 -25.91 -5.00
C LYS A 390 44.43 -26.07 -6.42
N LYS A 391 45.05 -27.03 -7.14
CA LYS A 391 44.85 -27.42 -8.55
C LYS A 391 43.40 -27.79 -8.97
N ASN A 392 42.41 -27.82 -8.08
CA ASN A 392 41.07 -28.38 -8.34
C ASN A 392 39.89 -27.47 -7.92
N ASP A 393 40.12 -26.20 -7.56
CA ASP A 393 39.09 -25.39 -6.90
C ASP A 393 38.18 -24.60 -7.85
N ALA A 394 38.49 -24.54 -9.15
CA ALA A 394 37.68 -23.83 -10.15
C ALA A 394 36.41 -24.59 -10.56
N ILE A 395 36.46 -25.94 -10.51
CA ILE A 395 35.35 -26.81 -10.92
C ILE A 395 35.15 -27.87 -9.85
N ILE A 396 34.04 -27.77 -9.13
CA ILE A 396 33.68 -28.64 -8.01
C ILE A 396 32.47 -29.49 -8.36
N SER A 397 32.24 -30.59 -7.63
CA SER A 397 31.01 -31.36 -7.79
C SER A 397 29.80 -30.49 -7.45
N LEU A 398 28.77 -30.53 -8.30
CA LEU A 398 27.53 -29.77 -8.10
C LEU A 398 26.87 -30.11 -6.75
N ASN A 399 27.00 -31.36 -6.28
CA ASN A 399 26.47 -31.78 -4.98
C ASN A 399 27.22 -31.12 -3.81
N LEU A 400 28.54 -31.00 -3.92
CA LEU A 400 29.37 -30.33 -2.92
C LEU A 400 29.08 -28.82 -2.91
N ALA A 401 28.99 -28.21 -4.09
CA ALA A 401 28.63 -26.80 -4.26
C ALA A 401 27.25 -26.51 -3.64
N TYR A 402 26.25 -27.32 -3.98
CA TYR A 402 24.88 -27.18 -3.48
C TYR A 402 24.82 -27.27 -1.95
N LYS A 403 25.47 -28.28 -1.35
CA LYS A 403 25.52 -28.43 0.11
C LYS A 403 26.24 -27.28 0.81
N ALA A 404 27.31 -26.76 0.20
CA ALA A 404 28.01 -25.60 0.74
C ALA A 404 27.13 -24.34 0.68
N ILE A 405 26.46 -24.11 -0.46
CA ILE A 405 25.56 -22.96 -0.64
C ILE A 405 24.38 -23.03 0.32
N ILE A 406 23.74 -24.19 0.52
CA ILE A 406 22.64 -24.34 1.50
C ILE A 406 23.10 -23.96 2.91
N LYS A 407 24.29 -24.41 3.32
CA LYS A 407 24.84 -24.08 4.65
C LYS A 407 25.12 -22.59 4.78
N HIS A 408 25.62 -21.96 3.72
CA HIS A 408 25.87 -20.51 3.70
C HIS A 408 24.59 -19.68 3.61
N SER A 409 23.60 -20.08 2.81
CA SER A 409 22.32 -19.37 2.65
C SER A 409 21.44 -19.47 3.88
N ALA A 410 21.56 -20.55 4.66
CA ALA A 410 20.86 -20.71 5.94
C ALA A 410 21.37 -19.75 7.03
N ILE A 411 22.53 -19.10 6.85
CA ILE A 411 23.06 -18.10 7.76
C ILE A 411 22.76 -16.72 7.16
N PRO A 412 21.73 -15.99 7.64
CA PRO A 412 21.50 -14.65 7.16
C PRO A 412 22.72 -13.79 7.53
N SER A 413 23.24 -13.03 6.56
CA SER A 413 24.38 -12.15 6.76
C SER A 413 24.17 -11.25 8.00
N ASN A 414 25.22 -11.09 8.81
CA ASN A 414 25.18 -10.20 9.98
C ASN A 414 24.76 -8.78 9.57
N VAL A 415 25.19 -8.32 8.40
CA VAL A 415 24.81 -7.00 7.84
C VAL A 415 23.30 -6.90 7.65
N VAL A 416 22.67 -7.91 7.05
CA VAL A 416 21.22 -7.92 6.79
C VAL A 416 20.44 -8.02 8.12
N LYS A 417 20.93 -8.81 9.08
CA LYS A 417 20.33 -8.92 10.42
C LYS A 417 20.40 -7.60 11.19
N GLU A 418 21.57 -6.97 11.20
CA GLU A 418 21.77 -5.67 11.83
C GLU A 418 20.90 -4.60 11.18
N GLU A 419 20.82 -4.59 9.85
CA GLU A 419 20.00 -3.62 9.13
C GLU A 419 18.50 -3.84 9.37
N LYS A 420 18.03 -5.10 9.37
CA LYS A 420 16.66 -5.45 9.78
C LYS A 420 16.36 -4.96 11.20
N LYS A 421 17.32 -5.10 12.12
CA LYS A 421 17.19 -4.62 13.50
C LYS A 421 17.08 -3.09 13.55
N LYS A 422 17.99 -2.37 12.87
CA LYS A 422 17.94 -0.89 12.80
C LYS A 422 16.61 -0.40 12.22
N LEU A 423 16.15 -1.00 11.13
CA LEU A 423 14.86 -0.66 10.52
C LEU A 423 13.70 -0.89 11.49
N ASN A 424 13.69 -2.03 12.20
CA ASN A 424 12.66 -2.32 13.20
C ASN A 424 12.69 -1.31 14.37
N ASP A 425 13.87 -0.91 14.81
CA ASP A 425 14.01 0.10 15.86
C ASP A 425 13.55 1.49 15.39
N VAL A 426 13.76 1.84 14.12
CA VAL A 426 13.23 3.08 13.52
C VAL A 426 11.71 3.00 13.35
N LEU A 427 11.16 1.87 12.90
CA LEU A 427 9.71 1.67 12.78
C LEU A 427 9.00 1.88 14.11
N LYS A 428 9.51 1.29 15.21
CA LYS A 428 8.98 1.52 16.56
C LYS A 428 8.97 2.99 16.97
N LYS A 429 9.97 3.77 16.55
CA LYS A 429 10.01 5.22 16.81
C LYS A 429 8.94 5.94 16.01
N VAL A 430 8.74 5.57 14.74
CA VAL A 430 7.70 6.13 13.88
C VAL A 430 6.30 5.81 14.42
N ASP A 431 6.06 4.57 14.86
CA ASP A 431 4.78 4.16 15.47
C ASP A 431 4.49 4.99 16.72
N LYS A 432 5.48 5.18 17.59
CA LYS A 432 5.35 6.05 18.76
C LYS A 432 5.04 7.50 18.39
N LEU A 433 5.68 8.05 17.35
CA LEU A 433 5.40 9.40 16.86
C LEU A 433 3.97 9.50 16.31
N TYR A 434 3.52 8.49 15.57
CA TYR A 434 2.16 8.43 15.04
C TYR A 434 1.11 8.42 16.17
N GLU A 435 1.32 7.63 17.22
CA GLU A 435 0.46 7.63 18.41
C GLU A 435 0.44 8.99 19.11
N GLN A 436 1.59 9.65 19.23
CA GLN A 436 1.69 10.98 19.82
C GLN A 436 0.92 12.04 19.02
N VAL A 437 1.07 12.07 17.69
CA VAL A 437 0.33 12.98 16.81
C VAL A 437 -1.17 12.72 16.92
N ARG A 438 -1.59 11.45 16.93
CA ARG A 438 -2.99 11.06 17.09
C ARG A 438 -3.55 11.48 18.46
N SER A 439 -2.77 11.38 19.54
CA SER A 439 -3.18 11.87 20.86
C SER A 439 -3.34 13.39 20.85
N ASN A 440 -2.36 14.11 20.30
CA ASN A 440 -2.41 15.57 20.19
C ASN A 440 -3.66 16.03 19.41
N MET A 441 -3.98 15.37 18.29
CA MET A 441 -5.22 15.63 17.54
C MET A 441 -6.47 15.48 18.44
N LYS A 442 -6.58 14.38 19.18
CA LYS A 442 -7.72 14.14 20.08
C LYS A 442 -7.80 15.17 21.20
N ASP A 443 -6.67 15.61 21.73
CA ASP A 443 -6.62 16.59 22.81
C ASP A 443 -6.97 18.00 22.30
N ALA A 444 -6.50 18.37 21.10
CA ALA A 444 -6.91 19.59 20.42
C ALA A 444 -8.42 19.59 20.10
N GLU A 445 -8.96 18.46 19.64
CA GLU A 445 -10.39 18.29 19.38
C GLU A 445 -11.23 18.49 20.65
N LYS A 446 -10.86 17.83 21.76
CA LYS A 446 -11.52 18.05 23.06
C LYS A 446 -11.48 19.51 23.48
N HIS A 447 -10.33 20.18 23.31
CA HIS A 447 -10.18 21.58 23.66
C HIS A 447 -11.14 22.48 22.86
N VAL A 448 -11.30 22.23 21.55
CA VAL A 448 -12.27 22.96 20.71
C VAL A 448 -13.70 22.74 21.21
N TYR A 449 -14.08 21.50 21.55
CA TYR A 449 -15.42 21.23 22.10
C TYR A 449 -15.65 21.94 23.44
N THR A 450 -14.66 21.99 24.34
CA THR A 450 -14.78 22.72 25.61
C THR A 450 -14.99 24.23 25.38
N ILE A 451 -14.23 24.85 24.47
CA ILE A 451 -14.43 26.26 24.11
C ILE A 451 -15.84 26.48 23.56
N LEU A 452 -16.31 25.60 22.67
CA LEU A 452 -17.65 25.68 22.10
C LEU A 452 -18.73 25.61 23.18
N GLU A 453 -18.63 24.65 24.10
CA GLU A 453 -19.58 24.48 25.20
C GLU A 453 -19.64 25.70 26.11
N ASP A 454 -18.49 26.28 26.46
CA ASP A 454 -18.43 27.46 27.33
C ASP A 454 -18.99 28.71 26.63
N VAL A 455 -18.72 28.90 25.34
CA VAL A 455 -19.30 30.01 24.56
C VAL A 455 -20.83 29.87 24.45
N ILE A 456 -21.34 28.65 24.26
CA ILE A 456 -22.79 28.40 24.22
C ILE A 456 -23.42 28.69 25.58
N LYS A 457 -22.81 28.28 26.69
CA LYS A 457 -23.30 28.61 28.05
C LYS A 457 -23.36 30.11 28.27
N GLN A 458 -22.30 30.84 27.95
CA GLN A 458 -22.27 32.30 28.08
C GLN A 458 -23.33 32.98 27.21
N LEU A 459 -23.57 32.46 26.00
CA LEU A 459 -24.63 32.94 25.12
C LEU A 459 -26.00 32.77 25.79
N HIS A 460 -26.30 31.59 26.32
CA HIS A 460 -27.57 31.33 27.01
C HIS A 460 -27.72 32.21 28.25
N GLU A 461 -26.71 32.30 29.11
CA GLU A 461 -26.75 33.15 30.31
C GLU A 461 -27.00 34.63 29.98
N THR A 462 -26.32 35.14 28.95
CA THR A 462 -26.50 36.54 28.51
C THR A 462 -27.89 36.76 27.90
N THR A 463 -28.40 35.77 27.15
CA THR A 463 -29.74 35.81 26.55
C THR A 463 -30.80 35.85 27.64
N ASP A 464 -30.67 34.95 28.63
CA ASP A 464 -31.61 34.85 29.74
C ASP A 464 -31.63 36.15 30.56
N GLN A 465 -30.46 36.74 30.84
CA GLN A 465 -30.37 38.04 31.52
C GLN A 465 -31.08 39.17 30.76
N LYS A 466 -30.84 39.30 29.45
CA LYS A 466 -31.51 40.30 28.62
C LYS A 466 -33.03 40.04 28.55
N MET A 467 -33.44 38.78 28.45
CA MET A 467 -34.85 38.41 28.40
C MET A 467 -35.56 38.70 29.73
N CYS A 468 -34.91 38.45 30.87
CA CYS A 468 -35.44 38.79 32.19
C CYS A 468 -35.65 40.30 32.34
N ALA A 469 -34.72 41.12 31.85
CA ALA A 469 -34.88 42.58 31.86
C ALA A 469 -36.11 43.03 31.04
N VAL A 470 -36.29 42.50 29.84
CA VAL A 470 -37.46 42.81 28.99
C VAL A 470 -38.77 42.38 29.65
N LEU A 471 -38.81 41.17 30.23
CA LEU A 471 -40.00 40.67 30.93
C LEU A 471 -40.32 41.54 32.17
N SER A 472 -39.30 42.00 32.90
CA SER A 472 -39.51 42.88 34.06
C SER A 472 -40.16 44.22 33.68
N GLU A 473 -39.77 44.79 32.54
CA GLU A 473 -40.42 45.99 31.99
C GLU A 473 -41.87 45.71 31.58
N GLU A 474 -42.10 44.59 30.90
CA GLU A 474 -43.46 44.18 30.53
C GLU A 474 -44.37 44.05 31.76
N TYR A 475 -43.86 43.44 32.84
CA TYR A 475 -44.63 43.28 34.08
C TYR A 475 -44.93 44.61 34.75
N GLU A 476 -44.00 45.55 34.81
CA GLU A 476 -44.25 46.86 35.42
C GLU A 476 -45.25 47.68 34.60
N LEU A 477 -45.14 47.68 33.27
CA LEU A 477 -46.12 48.33 32.38
C LEU A 477 -47.52 47.72 32.55
N LYS A 478 -47.63 46.39 32.66
CA LYS A 478 -48.90 45.72 32.95
C LYS A 478 -49.46 46.10 34.31
N ARG A 479 -48.61 46.18 35.35
CA ARG A 479 -49.01 46.59 36.70
C ARG A 479 -49.57 48.02 36.71
N GLN A 480 -48.89 48.96 36.05
CA GLN A 480 -49.37 50.34 35.92
C GLN A 480 -50.70 50.43 35.16
N PHE A 481 -50.84 49.70 34.06
CA PHE A 481 -52.11 49.63 33.31
C PHE A 481 -53.26 49.09 34.18
N CYS A 482 -53.02 48.00 34.89
CA CYS A 482 -54.02 47.40 35.79
C CYS A 482 -54.39 48.33 36.95
N GLU A 483 -53.44 49.06 37.51
CA GLU A 483 -53.69 50.04 38.58
C GLU A 483 -54.60 51.18 38.10
N ILE A 484 -54.32 51.74 36.91
CA ILE A 484 -55.16 52.77 36.31
C ILE A 484 -56.57 52.23 36.04
N ALA A 485 -56.67 51.06 35.39
CA ALA A 485 -57.94 50.44 35.10
C ALA A 485 -58.74 50.13 36.38
N TRP A 486 -58.09 49.68 37.44
CA TRP A 486 -58.72 49.42 38.73
C TRP A 486 -59.23 50.71 39.38
N ASN A 487 -58.41 51.75 39.42
CA ASN A 487 -58.79 53.05 39.99
C ASN A 487 -60.01 53.65 39.29
N GLU A 488 -60.03 53.65 37.97
CA GLU A 488 -61.15 54.16 37.16
C GLU A 488 -62.43 53.35 37.36
N ASN A 489 -62.33 52.02 37.31
CA ASN A 489 -63.47 51.14 37.53
C ASN A 489 -64.01 51.24 38.96
N PHE A 490 -63.14 51.40 39.96
CA PHE A 490 -63.54 51.58 41.35
C PHE A 490 -64.27 52.90 41.56
N LEU A 491 -63.83 53.99 40.90
CA LEU A 491 -64.56 55.24 40.93
C LEU A 491 -65.97 55.10 40.33
N TYR A 492 -66.09 54.42 39.18
CA TYR A 492 -67.39 54.15 38.57
C TYR A 492 -68.30 53.36 39.52
N TYR A 493 -67.75 52.35 40.22
CA TYR A 493 -68.48 51.63 41.25
C TYR A 493 -68.95 52.55 42.38
N LEU A 494 -68.07 53.42 42.91
CA LEU A 494 -68.44 54.36 43.97
C LEU A 494 -69.55 55.32 43.55
N GLN A 495 -69.59 55.73 42.27
CA GLN A 495 -70.68 56.53 41.71
C GLN A 495 -72.04 55.85 41.81
N THR A 496 -72.08 54.52 41.72
CA THR A 496 -73.33 53.74 41.79
C THR A 496 -73.82 53.46 43.21
N VAL A 497 -72.91 53.47 44.20
CA VAL A 497 -73.21 53.00 45.58
C VAL A 497 -73.32 54.13 46.59
N LEU A 498 -72.57 55.22 46.44
CA LEU A 498 -72.50 56.29 47.45
C LEU A 498 -73.57 57.39 47.28
N PRO A 499 -74.04 58.00 48.38
CA PRO A 499 -74.83 59.24 48.32
C PRO A 499 -74.04 60.40 47.68
N PRO A 500 -74.73 61.43 47.12
CA PRO A 500 -74.06 62.50 46.38
C PRO A 500 -72.97 63.26 47.15
N ALA A 501 -73.18 63.51 48.45
CA ALA A 501 -72.21 64.23 49.29
C ALA A 501 -70.92 63.42 49.53
N ASP A 502 -71.06 62.11 49.79
CA ASP A 502 -69.92 61.23 50.03
C ASP A 502 -69.16 60.94 48.73
N PHE A 503 -69.87 60.82 47.61
CA PHE A 503 -69.25 60.69 46.28
C PHE A 503 -68.40 61.92 45.93
N MET A 504 -68.87 63.15 46.20
CA MET A 504 -68.08 64.36 45.96
C MET A 504 -66.76 64.34 46.73
N ASN A 505 -66.75 63.86 47.97
CA ASN A 505 -65.54 63.73 48.76
C ASN A 505 -64.61 62.61 48.22
N ALA A 506 -65.18 61.49 47.79
CA ALA A 506 -64.41 60.41 47.14
C ALA A 506 -63.80 60.84 45.80
N TRP A 507 -64.52 61.63 45.01
CA TRP A 507 -64.03 62.22 43.76
C TRP A 507 -62.84 63.15 43.98
N LEU A 508 -62.89 64.05 44.97
CA LEU A 508 -61.76 64.93 45.29
C LEU A 508 -60.49 64.14 45.64
N LYS A 509 -60.64 63.03 46.37
CA LYS A 509 -59.52 62.12 46.68
C LYS A 509 -59.03 61.37 45.44
N HIS A 510 -59.93 60.96 44.55
CA HIS A 510 -59.58 60.32 43.29
C HIS A 510 -58.83 61.27 42.34
N CYS A 511 -59.17 62.57 42.33
CA CYS A 511 -58.39 63.58 41.59
C CYS A 511 -56.94 63.64 42.06
N LEU A 512 -56.70 63.57 43.38
CA LEU A 512 -55.32 63.53 43.92
C LEU A 512 -54.56 62.28 43.46
N VAL A 513 -55.24 61.13 43.38
CA VAL A 513 -54.65 59.88 42.87
C VAL A 513 -54.35 60.00 41.37
N ARG A 514 -55.23 60.62 40.58
CA ARG A 514 -54.97 60.89 39.16
C ARG A 514 -53.77 61.82 38.95
N GLU A 515 -53.64 62.88 39.75
CA GLU A 515 -52.48 63.77 39.73
C GLU A 515 -51.17 63.05 40.12
N GLU A 516 -51.24 62.03 40.99
CA GLU A 516 -50.10 61.17 41.31
C GLU A 516 -49.73 60.23 40.14
N ILE A 517 -50.73 59.64 39.48
CA ILE A 517 -50.53 58.82 38.28
C ILE A 517 -49.93 59.67 37.14
N GLU A 518 -50.45 60.89 36.92
CA GLU A 518 -49.92 61.82 35.91
C GLU A 518 -48.47 62.21 36.21
N ARG A 519 -48.13 62.51 37.46
CA ARG A 519 -46.73 62.77 37.86
C ARG A 519 -45.81 61.57 37.60
N ASN A 520 -46.30 60.35 37.81
CA ASN A 520 -45.52 59.13 37.62
C ASN A 520 -45.44 58.70 36.13
N SER A 521 -46.41 59.08 35.30
CA SER A 521 -46.49 58.72 33.87
C SER A 521 -45.30 59.21 33.04
N GLY A 522 -44.64 60.30 33.44
CA GLY A 522 -43.44 60.81 32.77
C GLY A 522 -42.23 59.87 32.78
N HIS A 523 -42.24 58.82 33.62
CA HIS A 523 -41.19 57.79 33.64
C HIS A 523 -41.45 56.63 32.67
N ALA A 524 -42.66 56.49 32.11
CA ALA A 524 -43.06 55.36 31.27
C ALA A 524 -42.78 55.54 29.76
N GLU A 525 -42.50 56.77 29.29
CA GLU A 525 -42.40 57.08 27.86
C GLU A 525 -41.12 56.58 27.17
N ARG A 526 -40.18 55.98 27.92
CA ARG A 526 -38.97 55.40 27.34
C ARG A 526 -38.81 53.96 27.83
N PRO A 527 -39.20 52.94 27.04
CA PRO A 527 -38.65 51.60 27.25
C PRO A 527 -37.13 51.73 27.37
N HIS A 528 -36.53 51.03 28.33
CA HIS A 528 -35.13 51.29 28.69
C HIS A 528 -34.26 51.21 27.43
N ALA A 529 -33.60 52.31 27.10
CA ALA A 529 -32.70 52.44 25.96
C ALA A 529 -31.41 51.60 26.09
N LEU A 530 -31.41 50.57 26.94
CA LEU A 530 -30.25 49.79 27.36
C LEU A 530 -30.25 48.35 26.82
N VAL A 531 -31.40 47.82 26.38
CA VAL A 531 -31.49 46.44 25.85
C VAL A 531 -31.73 46.46 24.34
N PHE A 532 -30.68 46.16 23.57
CA PHE A 532 -30.75 46.01 22.11
C PHE A 532 -30.62 44.53 21.69
N PRO A 533 -31.26 44.14 20.57
CA PRO A 533 -31.07 42.82 19.95
C PRO A 533 -29.77 42.79 19.13
N ASP A 534 -28.62 42.89 19.79
CA ASP A 534 -27.29 43.06 19.18
C ASP A 534 -26.33 41.90 19.48
N MET A 535 -26.88 40.73 19.82
CA MET A 535 -26.07 39.59 20.23
C MET A 535 -25.22 39.07 19.06
N CYS A 536 -23.90 39.09 19.22
CA CYS A 536 -22.94 38.70 18.19
C CYS A 536 -21.77 37.97 18.83
N ILE A 537 -21.45 36.78 18.32
CA ILE A 537 -20.26 36.03 18.69
C ILE A 537 -19.14 36.45 17.73
N ARG A 538 -18.02 36.96 18.28
CA ARG A 538 -16.83 37.29 17.50
C ARG A 538 -15.62 36.50 18.04
N GLY A 539 -15.07 35.62 17.22
CA GLY A 539 -13.84 34.87 17.52
C GLY A 539 -13.33 34.15 16.27
N ASN A 540 -12.01 34.16 16.06
CA ASN A 540 -11.35 33.35 15.03
C ASN A 540 -10.56 32.23 15.70
N ILE A 541 -10.85 30.98 15.34
CA ILE A 541 -10.09 29.79 15.78
C ILE A 541 -9.24 29.35 14.59
N ASN A 542 -7.91 29.41 14.75
CA ASN A 542 -6.95 28.99 13.73
C ASN A 542 -6.18 27.76 14.22
N VAL A 543 -6.06 26.74 13.37
CA VAL A 543 -5.21 25.58 13.63
C VAL A 543 -3.79 25.93 13.18
N ALA A 544 -2.84 25.89 14.11
CA ALA A 544 -1.43 26.13 13.83
C ALA A 544 -0.58 25.04 14.51
N THR A 545 0.56 24.70 13.91
CA THR A 545 1.54 23.86 14.59
C THR A 545 2.21 24.65 15.72
N GLU A 546 2.64 23.99 16.79
CA GLU A 546 3.34 24.66 17.89
C GLU A 546 4.58 25.43 17.42
N GLU A 547 5.29 24.91 16.41
CA GLU A 547 6.44 25.55 15.80
C GLU A 547 6.05 26.85 15.07
N SER A 548 4.95 26.82 14.32
CA SER A 548 4.40 28.02 13.67
C SER A 548 3.94 29.06 14.69
N ALA A 549 3.38 28.62 15.83
CA ALA A 549 2.98 29.50 16.93
C ALA A 549 4.19 30.17 17.62
N ARG A 550 5.29 29.43 17.82
CA ARG A 550 6.54 29.98 18.37
C ARG A 550 7.20 31.00 17.42
N HIS A 551 7.20 30.73 16.12
CA HIS A 551 7.72 31.67 15.12
C HIS A 551 6.85 32.93 14.94
N ALA A 552 5.53 32.82 15.12
CA ALA A 552 4.63 33.97 15.12
C ALA A 552 4.84 34.86 16.37
N GLY A 553 5.08 34.26 17.54
CA GLY A 553 5.39 34.99 18.78
C GLY A 553 6.76 35.69 18.76
N GLY A 554 7.75 35.14 18.05
CA GLY A 554 9.09 35.73 17.93
C GLY A 554 9.20 36.94 17.00
N LYS A 555 8.15 37.27 16.22
CA LYS A 555 8.12 38.45 15.33
C LYS A 555 7.45 39.69 15.95
N GLN A 556 7.06 39.63 17.24
CA GLN A 556 6.44 40.75 17.96
C GLN A 556 7.37 41.47 18.96
N HIS A 557 8.69 41.29 18.85
CA HIS A 557 9.65 42.08 19.64
C HIS A 557 10.41 43.11 18.81
#